data_AF-A0AAD6LGA4-F1
#
_entry.id   AF-A0AAD6LGA4-F1
#
_cell.length_a   1.000
_cell.length_b   1.000
_cell.length_c   1.000
_cell.angle_alpha   90.00
_cell.angle_beta   90.00
_cell.angle_gamma   90.00
#
_symmetry.space_group_name_H-M   'P 1'
#
loop_
_entity.id
_entity.type
_entity.pdbx_description
1 polymer ?
#
loop_
_entity_poly.entity_id
_entity_poly.type
_entity_poly.pdbx_seq_one_letter_code
_entity_poly.pdbx_strand_id
1 'polypeptide(L)'
;MAIHHAMLDGKSVSMFLNTWAYLCKHNKNERSLLLLPELRPSFDRSGLQDSFGLESAYLKQWEATIIPGSELNSRSLKLMPDLGVPSNLGLNSGKQLHLSTYVITCAYVSVCLVKARGGDDNRKVYYVCSVDCRSRLQPPLPQNYFGNCVAVHHMVAEAKAFMEENGVAIVAEKLSDLINGLENGLFQGAKERLVMLRGLGQEVQKFGVAGSTRLGFYGLDFGWGNVEKAEITSIDRTRGFSMMEFGDVSSGGIEIGVVLVRQEMERFASLFVNGLKGLQSRL
;
A
#
# COMPACT_ATOMS: atom_id res chain seq x y z
N MET A 1 9.65 2.46 15.39
CA MET A 1 10.43 3.36 14.51
C MET A 1 9.48 4.38 13.88
N ALA A 2 9.89 5.65 13.76
CA ALA A 2 9.10 6.69 13.11
C ALA A 2 9.95 7.31 11.99
N ILE A 3 9.39 7.39 10.79
CA ILE A 3 10.10 7.84 9.58
C ILE A 3 9.22 8.81 8.82
N HIS A 4 9.83 9.88 8.31
CA HIS A 4 9.14 10.78 7.40
C HIS A 4 9.05 10.16 6.00
N HIS A 5 7.83 9.86 5.54
CA HIS A 5 7.60 9.11 4.30
C HIS A 5 8.09 9.84 3.03
N ALA A 6 8.34 11.16 3.09
CA ALA A 6 8.98 11.88 1.98
C ALA A 6 10.41 11.38 1.67
N MET A 7 11.07 10.76 2.64
CA MET A 7 12.43 10.25 2.48
C MET A 7 12.47 8.82 1.94
N LEU A 8 11.62 7.94 2.48
CA LEU A 8 11.75 6.49 2.30
C LEU A 8 10.41 5.82 2.03
N ASP A 9 10.42 4.87 1.08
CA ASP A 9 9.35 3.89 0.90
C ASP A 9 9.59 2.66 1.78
N GLY A 10 8.59 1.79 1.89
CA GLY A 10 8.66 0.59 2.73
C GLY A 10 9.85 -0.32 2.40
N LYS A 11 10.27 -0.39 1.13
CA LYS A 11 11.43 -1.19 0.70
C LYS A 11 12.74 -0.59 1.19
N SER A 12 12.89 0.73 1.12
CA SER A 12 14.07 1.42 1.67
C SER A 12 14.13 1.32 3.19
N VAL A 13 12.97 1.36 3.86
CA VAL A 13 12.89 1.10 5.31
C VAL A 13 13.34 -0.32 5.65
N SER A 14 12.85 -1.32 4.92
CA SER A 14 13.30 -2.71 5.09
C SER A 14 14.82 -2.85 4.86
N MET A 15 15.35 -2.23 3.81
CA MET A 15 16.79 -2.26 3.51
C MET A 15 17.63 -1.66 4.64
N PHE A 16 17.19 -0.52 5.20
CA PHE A 16 17.82 0.09 6.37
C PHE A 16 17.80 -0.86 7.58
N LEU A 17 16.64 -1.46 7.90
CA LEU A 17 16.51 -2.39 9.01
C LEU A 17 17.38 -3.64 8.84
N ASN A 18 17.44 -4.21 7.63
CA ASN A 18 18.30 -5.34 7.32
C ASN A 18 19.78 -5.00 7.52
N THR A 19 20.21 -3.82 7.06
CA THR A 19 21.59 -3.34 7.26
C THR A 19 21.89 -3.15 8.74
N TRP A 20 20.97 -2.56 9.50
CA TRP A 20 21.13 -2.33 10.93
C TRP A 20 21.21 -3.66 11.71
N ALA A 21 20.30 -4.60 11.43
CA ALA A 21 20.30 -5.94 12.01
C ALA A 21 21.61 -6.68 11.72
N TYR A 22 22.08 -6.64 10.46
CA TYR A 22 23.36 -7.22 10.07
C TYR A 22 24.53 -6.66 10.88
N LEU A 23 24.61 -5.33 11.01
CA LEU A 23 25.65 -4.67 11.79
C LEU A 23 25.57 -5.06 13.27
N CYS A 24 24.39 -5.06 13.90
CA CYS A 24 24.23 -5.49 15.29
C CYS A 24 24.72 -6.93 15.52
N LYS A 25 24.42 -7.84 14.60
CA LYS A 25 24.79 -9.25 14.71
C LYS A 25 26.29 -9.50 14.52
N HIS A 26 26.95 -8.72 13.67
CA HIS A 26 28.35 -8.96 13.26
C HIS A 26 29.38 -7.99 13.86
N ASN A 27 28.97 -6.89 14.49
CA ASN A 27 29.88 -5.87 15.05
C ASN A 27 30.51 -6.24 16.41
N LYS A 28 30.85 -7.52 16.63
CA LYS A 28 31.42 -7.96 17.91
C LYS A 28 32.93 -7.72 18.05
N ASN A 29 33.67 -7.49 16.94
CA ASN A 29 35.14 -7.56 16.94
C ASN A 29 35.89 -6.38 16.24
N GLU A 30 35.26 -5.21 16.02
CA GLU A 30 35.90 -3.95 15.53
C GLU A 30 36.80 -4.04 14.26
N ARG A 31 36.80 -5.16 13.53
CA ARG A 31 37.54 -5.30 12.26
C ARG A 31 36.60 -4.94 11.12
N SER A 32 36.78 -3.73 10.57
CA SER A 32 36.28 -3.25 9.27
C SER A 32 35.10 -4.06 8.70
N LEU A 33 33.88 -3.77 9.18
CA LEU A 33 32.68 -4.42 8.67
C LEU A 33 32.43 -3.97 7.22
N LEU A 34 32.71 -4.86 6.27
CA LEU A 34 32.27 -4.68 4.90
C LEU A 34 30.82 -5.12 4.80
N LEU A 35 29.92 -4.18 4.52
CA LEU A 35 28.54 -4.52 4.16
C LEU A 35 28.55 -5.43 2.94
N LEU A 36 27.71 -6.47 2.98
CA LEU A 36 27.38 -7.28 1.81
C LEU A 36 26.89 -6.35 0.68
N PRO A 37 27.23 -6.63 -0.60
CA PRO A 37 26.82 -5.77 -1.72
C PRO A 37 25.31 -5.46 -1.75
N GLU A 38 24.47 -6.41 -1.36
CA GLU A 38 23.00 -6.29 -1.33
C GLU A 38 22.51 -5.34 -0.22
N LEU A 39 23.31 -5.15 0.83
CA LEU A 39 23.03 -4.24 1.95
C LEU A 39 23.62 -2.84 1.73
N ARG A 40 24.31 -2.60 0.61
CA ARG A 40 24.83 -1.28 0.27
C ARG A 40 23.74 -0.49 -0.46
N PRO A 41 23.20 0.59 0.11
CA PRO A 41 22.20 1.41 -0.58
C PRO A 41 22.82 2.11 -1.80
N SER A 42 22.10 2.10 -2.92
CA SER A 42 22.38 2.97 -4.06
C SER A 42 21.57 4.26 -3.92
N PHE A 43 22.26 5.40 -3.97
CA PHE A 43 21.64 6.73 -3.97
C PHE A 43 21.60 7.36 -5.37
N ASP A 44 21.99 6.61 -6.40
CA ASP A 44 21.97 7.08 -7.77
C ASP A 44 20.52 7.28 -8.25
N ARG A 45 20.20 8.53 -8.57
CA ARG A 45 18.88 8.96 -9.06
C ARG A 45 18.86 9.20 -10.57
N SER A 46 19.97 9.00 -11.27
CA SER A 46 20.08 9.27 -12.71
C SER A 46 19.10 8.45 -13.56
N GLY A 47 18.66 7.28 -13.06
CA GLY A 47 17.63 6.46 -13.69
C GLY A 47 16.19 6.95 -13.50
N LEU A 48 15.96 8.00 -12.68
CA LEU A 48 14.64 8.61 -12.52
C LEU A 48 14.44 9.70 -13.57
N GLN A 49 13.65 9.39 -14.60
CA GLN A 49 13.30 10.36 -15.66
C GLN A 49 11.87 10.86 -15.46
N ASP A 50 11.67 12.18 -15.44
CA ASP A 50 10.34 12.79 -15.35
C ASP A 50 9.76 13.12 -16.74
N SER A 51 9.53 12.08 -17.55
CA SER A 51 8.97 12.25 -18.90
C SER A 51 7.53 12.77 -18.92
N PHE A 52 6.81 12.64 -17.81
CA PHE A 52 5.43 13.08 -17.67
C PHE A 52 5.31 14.47 -17.01
N GLY A 53 6.41 15.10 -16.58
CA GLY A 53 6.38 16.38 -15.87
C GLY A 53 5.63 16.30 -14.53
N LEU A 54 5.70 15.14 -13.87
CA LEU A 54 5.07 14.87 -12.58
C LEU A 54 5.70 15.67 -11.46
N GLU A 55 7.00 15.93 -11.48
CA GLU A 55 7.67 16.69 -10.42
C GLU A 55 6.98 18.04 -10.20
N SER A 56 6.82 18.81 -11.29
CA SER A 56 6.13 20.10 -11.25
C SER A 56 4.67 20.00 -10.82
N ALA A 57 3.96 18.94 -11.21
CA ALA A 57 2.56 18.74 -10.86
C ALA A 57 2.40 18.39 -9.37
N TYR A 58 3.26 17.51 -8.85
CA TYR A 58 3.27 17.13 -7.43
C TYR A 58 3.69 18.31 -6.55
N LEU A 59 4.68 19.11 -6.96
CA LEU A 59 5.11 20.30 -6.24
C LEU A 59 3.99 21.36 -6.15
N LYS A 60 3.36 21.70 -7.29
CA LYS A 60 2.22 22.63 -7.30
C LYS A 60 1.08 22.16 -6.40
N GLN A 61 0.76 20.87 -6.45
CA GLN A 61 -0.28 20.28 -5.60
C GLN A 61 0.11 20.34 -4.11
N TRP A 62 1.37 20.09 -3.79
CA TRP A 62 1.89 20.18 -2.43
C TRP A 62 1.84 21.62 -1.90
N GLU A 63 2.25 22.61 -2.71
CA GLU A 63 2.16 24.03 -2.37
C GLU A 63 0.72 24.46 -2.09
N ALA A 64 -0.25 24.00 -2.89
CA ALA A 64 -1.67 24.24 -2.65
C ALA A 64 -2.20 23.63 -1.34
N THR A 65 -1.45 22.67 -0.76
CA THR A 65 -1.74 22.03 0.54
C THR A 65 -1.14 22.85 1.70
N ILE A 66 -0.33 23.87 1.44
CA ILE A 66 0.22 24.74 2.49
C ILE A 66 -0.69 25.96 2.61
N ILE A 67 -1.65 25.94 3.53
CA ILE A 67 -2.51 27.11 3.81
C ILE A 67 -1.68 28.18 4.56
N PRO A 68 -1.52 29.40 4.03
CA PRO A 68 -0.87 30.48 4.76
C PRO A 68 -1.68 30.84 6.01
N GLY A 69 -1.07 30.74 7.20
CA GLY A 69 -1.69 31.16 8.47
C GLY A 69 -2.33 30.07 9.33
N SER A 70 -2.33 28.80 8.91
CA SER A 70 -2.66 27.71 9.83
C SER A 70 -1.46 27.41 10.73
N GLU A 71 -1.62 27.45 12.05
CA GLU A 71 -0.58 26.98 12.99
C GLU A 71 -0.15 25.56 12.60
N LEU A 72 1.06 25.45 12.05
CA LEU A 72 1.69 24.20 11.69
C LEU A 72 1.95 23.42 12.97
N ASN A 73 0.99 22.58 13.37
CA ASN A 73 1.28 21.53 14.32
C ASN A 73 2.24 20.56 13.62
N SER A 74 3.53 20.67 13.94
CA SER A 74 4.68 20.06 13.24
C SER A 74 4.73 18.52 13.25
N ARG A 75 3.63 17.85 13.65
CA ARG A 75 3.55 16.39 13.82
C ARG A 75 2.48 15.71 12.98
N SER A 76 1.72 16.45 12.18
CA SER A 76 0.68 15.85 11.34
C SER A 76 0.42 16.68 10.09
N LEU A 77 0.74 16.11 8.93
CA LEU A 77 0.10 16.50 7.68
C LEU A 77 -1.38 16.13 7.84
N LYS A 78 -2.23 17.12 8.16
CA LYS A 78 -3.68 16.95 8.28
C LYS A 78 -4.29 16.59 6.92
N LEU A 79 -5.43 15.89 6.95
CA LEU A 79 -6.34 15.74 5.82
C LEU A 79 -6.83 17.13 5.39
N MET A 80 -6.78 17.42 4.09
CA MET A 80 -7.04 18.74 3.50
C MET A 80 -8.29 18.75 2.60
N PRO A 81 -8.86 19.94 2.34
CA PRO A 81 -10.23 20.09 1.84
C PRO A 81 -10.38 19.73 0.37
N ASP A 82 -11.64 19.45 0.05
CA ASP A 82 -12.23 19.02 -1.21
C ASP A 82 -11.83 19.88 -2.42
N LEU A 83 -11.44 19.21 -3.50
CA LEU A 83 -11.16 19.77 -4.82
C LEU A 83 -11.75 18.82 -5.89
N GLY A 84 -13.08 18.75 -5.98
CA GLY A 84 -13.86 18.48 -7.21
C GLY A 84 -13.40 17.35 -8.14
N VAL A 85 -14.25 16.33 -8.30
CA VAL A 85 -13.97 15.10 -9.06
C VAL A 85 -14.32 15.22 -10.55
N PRO A 86 -13.43 14.83 -11.49
CA PRO A 86 -13.82 14.49 -12.86
C PRO A 86 -14.27 13.02 -12.96
N SER A 87 -15.41 12.79 -13.63
CA SER A 87 -15.99 11.46 -13.84
C SER A 87 -15.54 10.87 -15.17
N ASN A 88 -14.99 9.64 -15.17
CA ASN A 88 -15.14 8.63 -16.24
C ASN A 88 -14.34 7.36 -15.90
N LEU A 89 -15.01 6.21 -15.80
CA LEU A 89 -14.36 4.88 -15.80
C LEU A 89 -15.28 3.87 -16.50
N GLY A 90 -14.91 3.48 -17.72
CA GLY A 90 -15.52 2.35 -18.44
C GLY A 90 -14.88 1.02 -18.01
N LEU A 91 -15.69 -0.04 -17.99
CA LEU A 91 -15.25 -1.42 -17.75
C LEU A 91 -15.35 -2.20 -19.07
N ASN A 92 -14.31 -2.94 -19.44
CA ASN A 92 -14.33 -3.89 -20.56
C ASN A 92 -14.16 -5.30 -19.99
N SER A 93 -15.20 -6.15 -20.10
CA SER A 93 -15.15 -7.56 -19.67
C SER A 93 -14.75 -8.48 -20.81
N GLY A 94 -13.78 -9.37 -20.58
CA GLY A 94 -13.37 -10.43 -21.53
C GLY A 94 -11.90 -10.86 -21.46
N LYS A 95 -11.14 -10.48 -20.42
CA LYS A 95 -9.70 -10.74 -20.31
C LYS A 95 -9.38 -11.82 -19.28
N GLN A 96 -8.23 -12.47 -19.47
CA GLN A 96 -7.65 -13.43 -18.52
C GLN A 96 -7.35 -12.74 -17.18
N LEU A 97 -7.97 -13.21 -16.10
CA LEU A 97 -7.80 -12.65 -14.76
C LEU A 97 -6.45 -13.08 -14.17
N HIS A 98 -5.66 -12.10 -13.73
CA HIS A 98 -4.50 -12.30 -12.88
C HIS A 98 -4.91 -12.37 -11.41
N LEU A 99 -5.14 -13.58 -10.90
CA LEU A 99 -5.57 -13.84 -9.53
C LEU A 99 -4.38 -14.21 -8.62
N SER A 100 -3.51 -13.23 -8.36
CA SER A 100 -2.43 -13.42 -7.38
C SER A 100 -2.96 -13.47 -5.95
N THR A 101 -2.17 -14.03 -5.04
CA THR A 101 -2.47 -14.00 -3.60
C THR A 101 -2.74 -12.57 -3.12
N TYR A 102 -1.98 -11.58 -3.62
CA TYR A 102 -2.23 -10.16 -3.35
C TYR A 102 -3.65 -9.74 -3.74
N VAL A 103 -4.09 -10.06 -4.96
CA VAL A 103 -5.42 -9.67 -5.48
C VAL A 103 -6.52 -10.31 -4.64
N ILE A 104 -6.42 -11.61 -4.38
CA ILE A 104 -7.43 -12.36 -3.61
C ILE A 104 -7.51 -11.82 -2.17
N THR A 105 -6.37 -11.68 -1.49
CA THR A 105 -6.31 -11.18 -0.13
C THR A 105 -6.84 -9.75 -0.03
N CYS A 106 -6.41 -8.85 -0.92
CA CYS A 106 -6.89 -7.47 -0.91
C CYS A 106 -8.38 -7.37 -1.22
N ALA A 107 -8.90 -8.18 -2.16
CA ALA A 107 -10.33 -8.23 -2.45
C ALA A 107 -11.13 -8.69 -1.22
N TYR A 108 -10.70 -9.79 -0.61
CA TYR A 108 -11.36 -10.38 0.55
C TYR A 108 -11.40 -9.40 1.75
N VAL A 109 -10.25 -8.84 2.12
CA VAL A 109 -10.16 -7.86 3.22
C VAL A 109 -10.99 -6.60 2.91
N SER A 110 -10.95 -6.11 1.66
CA SER A 110 -11.72 -4.93 1.25
C SER A 110 -13.22 -5.15 1.37
N VAL A 111 -13.71 -6.33 0.97
CA VAL A 111 -15.13 -6.70 1.12
C VAL A 111 -15.53 -6.76 2.59
N CYS A 112 -14.75 -7.45 3.43
CA CYS A 112 -15.00 -7.50 4.87
C CYS A 112 -15.00 -6.09 5.49
N LEU A 113 -14.08 -5.23 5.08
CA LEU A 113 -13.92 -3.87 5.59
C LEU A 113 -15.09 -2.95 5.18
N VAL A 114 -15.52 -3.01 3.93
CA VAL A 114 -16.65 -2.23 3.41
C VAL A 114 -17.95 -2.70 4.08
N LYS A 115 -18.18 -4.01 4.19
CA LYS A 115 -19.33 -4.60 4.90
C LYS A 115 -19.36 -4.22 6.38
N ALA A 116 -18.21 -4.27 7.06
CA ALA A 116 -18.12 -3.93 8.49
C ALA A 116 -18.47 -2.47 8.77
N ARG A 117 -18.08 -1.55 7.87
CA ARG A 117 -18.38 -0.12 7.95
C ARG A 117 -19.83 0.21 7.59
N GLY A 118 -20.46 -0.57 6.71
CA GLY A 118 -21.84 -0.33 6.28
C GLY A 118 -22.01 0.99 5.53
N GLY A 119 -23.17 1.63 5.65
CA GLY A 119 -23.50 2.90 4.98
C GLY A 119 -24.25 2.71 3.66
N ASP A 120 -24.40 3.80 2.90
CA ASP A 120 -25.13 3.83 1.63
C ASP A 120 -24.46 2.97 0.54
N ASP A 121 -25.26 2.22 -0.23
CA ASP A 121 -24.75 1.30 -1.26
C ASP A 121 -24.20 2.00 -2.51
N ASN A 122 -24.65 3.23 -2.80
CA ASN A 122 -24.21 4.04 -3.94
C ASN A 122 -22.97 4.88 -3.62
N ARG A 123 -22.54 4.96 -2.35
CA ARG A 123 -21.34 5.70 -1.97
C ARG A 123 -20.11 5.13 -2.69
N LYS A 124 -19.21 6.01 -3.11
CA LYS A 124 -17.97 5.60 -3.78
C LYS A 124 -16.96 5.07 -2.76
N VAL A 125 -16.32 3.97 -3.12
CA VAL A 125 -15.22 3.32 -2.42
C VAL A 125 -13.97 3.44 -3.26
N TYR A 126 -12.95 4.07 -2.69
CA TYR A 126 -11.63 4.21 -3.30
C TYR A 126 -10.65 3.33 -2.56
N TYR A 127 -10.21 2.27 -3.23
CA TYR A 127 -9.11 1.43 -2.77
C TYR A 127 -7.82 1.92 -3.40
N VAL A 128 -6.82 2.23 -2.57
CA VAL A 128 -5.52 2.77 -2.99
C VAL A 128 -4.43 1.74 -2.72
N CYS A 129 -3.55 1.52 -3.69
CA CYS A 129 -2.34 0.72 -3.54
C CYS A 129 -1.10 1.47 -4.02
N SER A 130 0.05 1.11 -3.44
CA SER A 130 1.37 1.60 -3.84
C SER A 130 2.11 0.51 -4.58
N VAL A 131 2.75 0.86 -5.70
CA VAL A 131 3.45 -0.08 -6.59
C VAL A 131 4.95 0.22 -6.55
N ASP A 132 5.78 -0.76 -6.21
CA ASP A 132 7.25 -0.63 -6.36
C ASP A 132 7.61 -0.49 -7.85
N CYS A 133 8.21 0.65 -8.17
CA CYS A 133 8.52 1.04 -9.54
C CYS A 133 9.91 0.59 -9.97
N ARG A 134 10.80 0.17 -9.05
CA ARG A 134 12.21 -0.10 -9.35
C ARG A 134 12.40 -1.03 -10.55
N SER A 135 11.69 -2.15 -10.57
CA SER A 135 11.77 -3.14 -11.67
C SER A 135 10.92 -2.80 -12.89
N ARG A 136 10.14 -1.71 -12.86
CA ARG A 136 9.17 -1.30 -13.89
C ARG A 136 9.63 -0.09 -14.69
N LEU A 137 10.65 0.61 -14.20
CA LEU A 137 11.30 1.70 -14.94
C LEU A 137 12.09 1.14 -16.13
N GLN A 138 12.32 1.99 -17.12
CA GLN A 138 13.11 1.68 -18.31
C GLN A 138 14.22 2.73 -18.45
N PRO A 139 15.48 2.40 -18.10
CA PRO A 139 15.94 1.12 -17.55
C PRO A 139 15.47 0.87 -16.09
N PRO A 140 15.43 -0.39 -15.62
CA PRO A 140 15.12 -0.69 -14.22
C PRO A 140 16.14 -0.06 -13.26
N LEU A 141 15.66 0.44 -12.12
CA LEU A 141 16.55 0.82 -11.02
C LEU A 141 17.08 -0.42 -10.30
N PRO A 142 18.28 -0.33 -9.71
CA PRO A 142 18.84 -1.44 -8.96
C PRO A 142 17.97 -1.75 -7.73
N GLN A 143 17.92 -3.02 -7.31
CA GLN A 143 17.06 -3.45 -6.19
C GLN A 143 17.43 -2.79 -4.86
N ASN A 144 18.69 -2.39 -4.71
CA ASN A 144 19.23 -1.63 -3.57
C ASN A 144 19.09 -0.10 -3.72
N TYR A 145 18.33 0.41 -4.71
CA TYR A 145 17.99 1.83 -4.77
C TYR A 145 17.29 2.29 -3.49
N PHE A 146 17.86 3.30 -2.85
CA PHE A 146 17.44 3.82 -1.55
C PHE A 146 16.73 5.17 -1.69
N GLY A 147 15.48 5.20 -1.23
CA GLY A 147 14.57 6.34 -1.37
C GLY A 147 13.23 5.92 -1.95
N ASN A 148 12.30 6.86 -2.06
CA ASN A 148 10.99 6.59 -2.66
C ASN A 148 11.12 6.22 -4.15
N CYS A 149 10.56 5.06 -4.52
CA CYS A 149 10.33 4.66 -5.90
C CYS A 149 9.00 3.90 -5.99
N VAL A 150 7.91 4.62 -5.68
CA VAL A 150 6.56 4.08 -5.64
C VAL A 150 5.58 4.91 -6.46
N ALA A 151 4.66 4.25 -7.15
CA ALA A 151 3.55 4.87 -7.86
C ALA A 151 2.25 4.54 -7.13
N VAL A 152 1.38 5.53 -6.99
CA VAL A 152 0.07 5.35 -6.36
C VAL A 152 -0.98 5.09 -7.43
N HIS A 153 -1.68 3.97 -7.27
CA HIS A 153 -2.78 3.54 -8.11
C HIS A 153 -4.02 3.34 -7.26
N HIS A 154 -5.19 3.37 -7.91
CA HIS A 154 -6.45 3.16 -7.22
C HIS A 154 -7.47 2.46 -8.11
N MET A 155 -8.42 1.80 -7.46
CA MET A 155 -9.68 1.38 -8.09
C MET A 155 -10.83 2.15 -7.43
N VAL A 156 -11.88 2.39 -8.21
CA VAL A 156 -13.13 3.00 -7.73
C VAL A 156 -14.28 2.05 -8.01
N ALA A 157 -15.13 1.85 -7.01
CA ALA A 157 -16.38 1.12 -7.15
C ALA A 157 -17.43 1.68 -6.19
N GLU A 158 -18.70 1.40 -6.45
CA GLU A 158 -19.77 1.66 -5.48
C GLU A 158 -19.75 0.60 -4.39
N ALA A 159 -20.17 0.96 -3.17
CA ALA A 159 -20.19 0.03 -2.05
C ALA A 159 -21.02 -1.23 -2.36
N LYS A 160 -22.10 -1.13 -3.15
CA LYS A 160 -22.92 -2.26 -3.59
C LYS A 160 -22.10 -3.43 -4.16
N ALA A 161 -21.07 -3.13 -4.95
CA ALA A 161 -20.20 -4.15 -5.56
C ALA A 161 -19.41 -4.97 -4.53
N PHE A 162 -19.19 -4.42 -3.32
CA PHE A 162 -18.59 -5.14 -2.20
C PHE A 162 -19.64 -5.86 -1.37
N MET A 163 -20.86 -5.31 -1.28
CA MET A 163 -21.93 -5.81 -0.41
C MET A 163 -22.61 -7.08 -0.97
N GLU A 164 -22.56 -7.28 -2.29
CA GLU A 164 -23.08 -8.46 -2.98
C GLU A 164 -22.50 -9.80 -2.46
N GLU A 165 -23.21 -10.90 -2.75
CA GLU A 165 -22.79 -12.26 -2.36
C GLU A 165 -21.47 -12.64 -3.04
N ASN A 166 -21.34 -12.35 -4.34
CA ASN A 166 -20.14 -12.52 -5.15
C ASN A 166 -19.18 -11.32 -5.08
N GLY A 167 -19.32 -10.43 -4.08
CA GLY A 167 -18.54 -9.19 -4.00
C GLY A 167 -17.02 -9.41 -4.00
N VAL A 168 -16.52 -10.51 -3.44
CA VAL A 168 -15.09 -10.85 -3.48
C VAL A 168 -14.60 -11.07 -4.91
N ALA A 169 -15.38 -11.76 -5.74
CA ALA A 169 -15.03 -12.00 -7.14
C ALA A 169 -15.05 -10.69 -7.96
N ILE A 170 -16.08 -9.86 -7.76
CA ILE A 170 -16.20 -8.56 -8.43
C ILE A 170 -15.02 -7.64 -8.09
N VAL A 171 -14.66 -7.58 -6.80
CA VAL A 171 -13.53 -6.74 -6.35
C VAL A 171 -12.20 -7.33 -6.82
N ALA A 172 -12.04 -8.66 -6.82
CA ALA A 172 -10.85 -9.32 -7.33
C ALA A 172 -10.65 -9.08 -8.83
N GLU A 173 -11.71 -9.13 -9.64
CA GLU A 173 -11.66 -8.78 -11.07
C GLU A 173 -11.16 -7.35 -11.27
N LYS A 174 -11.76 -6.38 -10.59
CA LYS A 174 -11.33 -4.97 -10.68
C LYS A 174 -9.89 -4.74 -10.21
N LEU A 175 -9.45 -5.42 -9.16
CA LEU A 175 -8.06 -5.37 -8.71
C LEU A 175 -7.13 -6.03 -9.73
N SER A 176 -7.57 -7.12 -10.36
CA SER A 176 -6.82 -7.81 -11.40
C SER A 176 -6.60 -6.90 -12.62
N ASP A 177 -7.66 -6.21 -13.06
CA ASP A 177 -7.59 -5.21 -14.13
C ASP A 177 -6.65 -4.07 -13.78
N LEU A 178 -6.69 -3.60 -12.53
CA LEU A 178 -5.77 -2.57 -12.04
C LEU A 178 -4.31 -3.02 -12.14
N ILE A 179 -4.00 -4.26 -11.70
CA ILE A 179 -2.65 -4.81 -11.71
C ILE A 179 -2.16 -5.07 -13.14
N ASN A 180 -3.00 -5.65 -14.00
CA ASN A 180 -2.69 -5.87 -15.42
C ASN A 180 -2.50 -4.54 -16.16
N GLY A 181 -3.26 -3.51 -15.78
CA GLY A 181 -3.14 -2.16 -16.34
C GLY A 181 -1.78 -1.50 -16.11
N LEU A 182 -1.03 -1.92 -15.09
CA LEU A 182 0.30 -1.38 -14.78
C LEU A 182 1.31 -1.62 -15.91
N GLU A 183 1.13 -2.67 -16.71
CA GLU A 183 2.01 -3.01 -17.84
C GLU A 183 1.83 -2.03 -19.01
N ASN A 184 0.66 -1.40 -19.14
CA ASN A 184 0.33 -0.50 -20.24
C ASN A 184 0.85 0.94 -20.03
N GLY A 185 1.45 1.23 -18.88
CA GLY A 185 2.02 2.54 -18.57
C GLY A 185 1.89 2.92 -17.10
N LEU A 186 2.94 2.65 -16.32
CA LEU A 186 3.02 2.93 -14.89
C LEU A 186 2.61 4.36 -14.50
N PHE A 187 3.07 5.36 -15.26
CA PHE A 187 2.80 6.78 -14.99
C PHE A 187 1.74 7.40 -15.91
N GLN A 188 1.20 6.61 -16.85
CA GLN A 188 0.13 7.07 -17.73
C GLN A 188 -1.07 7.49 -16.88
N GLY A 189 -1.57 8.71 -17.03
CA GLY A 189 -2.69 9.23 -16.25
C GLY A 189 -2.37 9.63 -14.79
N ALA A 190 -1.09 9.72 -14.42
CA ALA A 190 -0.70 9.98 -13.02
C ALA A 190 -1.10 11.37 -12.52
N LYS A 191 -1.15 12.39 -13.39
CA LYS A 191 -1.59 13.75 -13.01
C LYS A 191 -3.08 13.76 -12.66
N GLU A 192 -3.89 13.10 -13.49
CA GLU A 192 -5.33 12.96 -13.31
C GLU A 192 -5.63 12.17 -12.04
N ARG A 193 -4.88 11.08 -11.80
CA ARG A 193 -4.98 10.31 -10.55
C ARG A 193 -4.61 11.17 -9.33
N LEU A 194 -3.56 11.99 -9.43
CA LEU A 194 -3.14 12.87 -8.33
C LEU A 194 -4.24 13.87 -7.98
N VAL A 195 -4.79 14.57 -8.97
CA VAL A 195 -5.89 15.52 -8.80
C VAL A 195 -7.10 14.83 -8.18
N MET A 196 -7.52 13.69 -8.74
CA MET A 196 -8.66 12.93 -8.23
C MET A 196 -8.46 12.50 -6.77
N LEU A 197 -7.31 11.91 -6.41
CA LEU A 197 -7.06 11.41 -5.06
C LEU A 197 -6.98 12.51 -3.99
N ARG A 198 -6.64 13.73 -4.40
CA ARG A 198 -6.63 14.94 -3.55
C ARG A 198 -8.01 15.60 -3.48
N GLY A 199 -8.80 15.47 -4.54
CA GLY A 199 -10.14 16.02 -4.67
C GLY A 199 -11.27 15.20 -4.05
N LEU A 200 -10.98 14.11 -3.34
CA LEU A 200 -12.02 13.30 -2.71
C LEU A 200 -12.54 13.99 -1.44
N GLY A 201 -13.85 14.23 -1.38
CA GLY A 201 -14.52 14.73 -0.20
C GLY A 201 -14.63 13.68 0.93
N GLN A 202 -15.13 14.13 2.09
CA GLN A 202 -15.25 13.29 3.30
C GLN A 202 -16.33 12.21 3.18
N GLU A 203 -17.28 12.38 2.27
CA GLU A 203 -18.36 11.45 1.95
C GLU A 203 -17.87 10.17 1.26
N VAL A 204 -16.66 10.19 0.71
CA VAL A 204 -16.04 9.04 0.03
C VAL A 204 -15.38 8.11 1.05
N GLN A 205 -15.66 6.80 0.95
CA GLN A 205 -14.88 5.82 1.70
C GLN A 205 -13.55 5.55 0.98
N LYS A 206 -12.48 6.19 1.46
CA LYS A 206 -11.11 5.94 1.00
C LYS A 206 -10.35 5.05 1.98
N PHE A 207 -9.68 4.03 1.48
CA PHE A 207 -8.72 3.23 2.23
C PHE A 207 -7.67 2.62 1.31
N GLY A 208 -6.61 2.08 1.88
CA GLY A 208 -5.57 1.40 1.10
C GLY A 208 -4.86 0.33 1.90
N VAL A 209 -3.97 -0.38 1.20
CA VAL A 209 -3.08 -1.36 1.81
C VAL A 209 -1.72 -0.73 2.10
N ALA A 210 -1.23 -0.93 3.33
CA ALA A 210 0.13 -0.63 3.72
C ALA A 210 0.96 -1.93 3.82
N GLY A 211 2.27 -1.83 3.63
CA GLY A 211 3.15 -2.99 3.67
C GLY A 211 3.12 -3.84 2.41
N SER A 212 3.88 -4.93 2.44
CA SER A 212 3.94 -5.97 1.41
C SER A 212 4.54 -7.22 2.02
N THR A 213 4.13 -8.39 1.53
CA THR A 213 4.72 -9.70 1.87
C THR A 213 6.17 -9.86 1.41
N ARG A 214 6.73 -8.86 0.72
CA ARG A 214 8.09 -8.84 0.21
C ARG A 214 9.03 -7.95 1.02
N LEU A 215 8.56 -7.39 2.15
CA LEU A 215 9.39 -6.51 3.00
C LEU A 215 10.25 -7.32 3.98
N GLY A 216 9.86 -8.53 4.37
CA GLY A 216 10.72 -9.44 5.11
C GLY A 216 11.06 -8.97 6.53
N PHE A 217 10.14 -8.27 7.20
CA PHE A 217 10.34 -7.77 8.55
C PHE A 217 10.50 -8.90 9.58
N TYR A 218 9.81 -10.03 9.37
CA TYR A 218 9.91 -11.19 10.26
C TYR A 218 11.26 -11.93 10.12
N GLY A 219 12.01 -11.70 9.04
CA GLY A 219 13.35 -12.25 8.84
C GLY A 219 14.48 -11.47 9.52
N LEU A 220 14.18 -10.32 10.14
CA LEU A 220 15.18 -9.48 10.80
C LEU A 220 15.68 -10.14 12.09
N ASP A 221 17.00 -10.27 12.22
CA ASP A 221 17.68 -10.78 13.43
C ASP A 221 18.82 -9.85 13.83
N PHE A 222 18.64 -9.17 14.97
CA PHE A 222 19.61 -8.23 15.53
C PHE A 222 20.69 -8.91 16.39
N GLY A 223 20.66 -10.24 16.50
CA GLY A 223 21.58 -11.05 17.31
C GLY A 223 20.93 -11.79 18.47
N TRP A 224 19.62 -11.66 18.65
CA TRP A 224 18.83 -12.32 19.70
C TRP A 224 17.64 -13.11 19.14
N GLY A 225 17.66 -13.41 17.84
CA GLY A 225 16.59 -14.13 17.15
C GLY A 225 15.72 -13.23 16.28
N ASN A 226 14.85 -13.88 15.52
CA ASN A 226 13.97 -13.24 14.56
C ASN A 226 12.88 -12.40 15.24
N VAL A 227 12.36 -11.41 14.51
CA VAL A 227 11.21 -10.61 14.94
C VAL A 227 9.98 -11.52 15.15
N GLU A 228 9.41 -11.48 16.35
CA GLU A 228 8.18 -12.22 16.69
C GLU A 228 6.91 -11.53 16.18
N LYS A 229 6.92 -10.20 16.12
CA LYS A 229 5.76 -9.40 15.70
C LYS A 229 6.17 -8.07 15.07
N ALA A 230 5.61 -7.76 13.91
CA ALA A 230 5.74 -6.47 13.26
C ALA A 230 4.37 -5.79 13.13
N GLU A 231 4.31 -4.47 13.31
CA GLU A 231 3.06 -3.69 13.23
C GLU A 231 3.28 -2.37 12.48
N ILE A 232 2.40 -2.09 11.50
CA ILE A 232 2.39 -0.81 10.78
C ILE A 232 1.38 0.10 11.47
N THR A 233 1.80 0.77 12.53
CA THR A 233 0.91 1.56 13.40
C THR A 233 0.21 2.72 12.69
N SER A 234 0.80 3.28 11.63
CA SER A 234 0.24 4.41 10.88
C SER A 234 -1.05 4.11 10.11
N ILE A 235 -1.49 2.85 10.06
CA ILE A 235 -2.77 2.49 9.43
C ILE A 235 -3.97 3.06 10.19
N ASP A 236 -3.81 3.43 11.47
CA ASP A 236 -4.80 4.13 12.28
C ASP A 236 -5.29 5.44 11.63
N ARG A 237 -4.36 6.23 11.07
CA ARG A 237 -4.63 7.51 10.41
C ARG A 237 -5.21 7.35 9.02
N THR A 238 -4.74 6.33 8.30
CA THR A 238 -5.18 6.07 6.92
C THR A 238 -6.52 5.35 6.86
N ARG A 239 -6.98 4.79 7.98
CA ARG A 239 -8.14 3.89 8.08
C ARG A 239 -8.06 2.76 7.04
N GLY A 240 -6.85 2.30 6.75
CA GLY A 240 -6.54 1.21 5.84
C GLY A 240 -6.37 -0.12 6.57
N PHE A 241 -5.67 -1.04 5.90
CA PHE A 241 -5.16 -2.27 6.50
C PHE A 241 -3.70 -2.44 6.12
N SER A 242 -2.94 -3.20 6.92
CA SER A 242 -1.59 -3.64 6.57
C SER A 242 -1.62 -5.07 6.04
N MET A 243 -0.63 -5.39 5.21
CA MET A 243 -0.40 -6.74 4.71
C MET A 243 1.10 -7.05 4.78
N MET A 244 1.45 -8.11 5.51
CA MET A 244 2.83 -8.58 5.69
C MET A 244 2.90 -10.10 5.56
N GLU A 245 4.10 -10.62 5.32
CA GLU A 245 4.34 -12.05 5.42
C GLU A 245 4.10 -12.54 6.85
N PHE A 246 3.60 -13.78 6.99
CA PHE A 246 3.40 -14.43 8.29
C PHE A 246 3.99 -15.84 8.27
N GLY A 247 4.65 -16.20 9.37
CA GLY A 247 5.27 -17.52 9.54
C GLY A 247 6.57 -17.68 8.75
N ASP A 248 7.03 -18.93 8.65
CA ASP A 248 8.17 -19.25 7.78
C ASP A 248 7.80 -18.97 6.31
N VAL A 249 8.78 -18.53 5.51
CA VAL A 249 8.62 -18.24 4.07
C VAL A 249 8.03 -19.44 3.32
N SER A 250 8.28 -20.66 3.81
CA SER A 250 7.71 -21.90 3.28
C SER A 250 6.20 -22.08 3.51
N SER A 251 5.64 -21.45 4.56
CA SER A 251 4.21 -21.56 4.91
C SER A 251 3.29 -20.67 4.07
N GLY A 252 3.84 -19.62 3.44
CA GLY A 252 3.09 -18.70 2.58
C GLY A 252 1.99 -17.90 3.29
N GLY A 253 2.02 -17.83 4.63
CA GLY A 253 1.03 -17.11 5.42
C GLY A 253 1.06 -15.60 5.17
N ILE A 254 -0.10 -14.97 5.31
CA ILE A 254 -0.24 -13.51 5.24
C ILE A 254 -0.85 -13.00 6.53
N GLU A 255 -0.19 -12.01 7.12
CA GLU A 255 -0.71 -11.26 8.25
C GLU A 255 -1.45 -10.01 7.76
N ILE A 256 -2.64 -9.79 8.31
CA ILE A 256 -3.46 -8.61 8.06
C ILE A 256 -3.63 -7.82 9.35
N GLY A 257 -3.12 -6.59 9.38
CA GLY A 257 -3.38 -5.64 10.47
C GLY A 257 -4.51 -4.70 10.11
N VAL A 258 -5.44 -4.47 11.04
CA VAL A 258 -6.59 -3.58 10.86
C VAL A 258 -6.78 -2.73 12.11
N VAL A 259 -7.18 -1.47 11.92
CA VAL A 259 -7.54 -0.56 13.01
C VAL A 259 -8.92 0.02 12.73
N LEU A 260 -9.89 -0.35 13.57
CA LEU A 260 -11.30 0.01 13.42
C LEU A 260 -11.88 0.40 14.78
N VAL A 261 -12.96 1.17 14.77
CA VAL A 261 -13.73 1.39 16.00
C VAL A 261 -14.34 0.06 16.46
N ARG A 262 -14.56 -0.10 17.76
CA ARG A 262 -14.94 -1.39 18.37
C ARG A 262 -16.07 -2.12 17.62
N GLN A 263 -17.16 -1.43 17.31
CA GLN A 263 -18.30 -2.03 16.61
C GLN A 263 -17.96 -2.49 15.18
N GLU A 264 -17.16 -1.71 14.45
CA GLU A 264 -16.66 -2.09 13.13
C GLU A 264 -15.70 -3.28 13.24
N MET A 265 -14.84 -3.32 14.26
CA MET A 265 -13.90 -4.43 14.50
C MET A 265 -14.63 -5.76 14.77
N GLU A 266 -15.65 -5.73 15.63
CA GLU A 266 -16.46 -6.92 15.96
C GLU A 266 -17.16 -7.48 14.70
N ARG A 267 -17.73 -6.59 13.87
CA ARG A 267 -18.32 -6.97 12.57
C ARG A 267 -17.28 -7.51 11.60
N PHE A 268 -16.15 -6.82 11.46
CA PHE A 268 -15.06 -7.22 10.58
C PHE A 268 -14.55 -8.62 10.96
N ALA A 269 -14.26 -8.86 12.23
CA ALA A 269 -13.78 -10.15 12.72
C ALA A 269 -14.78 -11.28 12.41
N SER A 270 -16.07 -11.03 12.62
CA SER A 270 -17.12 -11.99 12.28
C SER A 270 -17.15 -12.29 10.77
N LEU A 271 -17.18 -11.26 9.92
CA LEU A 271 -17.19 -11.40 8.47
C LEU A 271 -15.95 -12.13 7.93
N PHE A 272 -14.78 -11.78 8.46
CA PHE A 272 -13.49 -12.32 8.03
C PHE A 272 -13.32 -13.79 8.45
N VAL A 273 -13.67 -14.15 9.69
CA VAL A 273 -13.54 -15.55 10.14
C VAL A 273 -14.59 -16.44 9.47
N ASN A 274 -15.84 -15.99 9.37
CA ASN A 274 -16.92 -16.79 8.80
C ASN A 274 -16.73 -17.00 7.30
N GLY A 275 -16.29 -15.99 6.56
CA GLY A 275 -16.03 -16.14 5.13
C GLY A 275 -14.87 -17.11 4.85
N LEU A 276 -13.79 -17.09 5.64
CA LEU A 276 -12.70 -18.06 5.50
C LEU A 276 -13.14 -19.49 5.80
N LYS A 277 -13.94 -19.71 6.85
CA LYS A 277 -14.52 -21.03 7.15
C LYS A 277 -15.40 -21.54 6.00
N GLY A 278 -16.22 -20.66 5.42
CA GLY A 278 -17.06 -20.97 4.28
C GLY A 278 -16.28 -21.32 2.99
N LEU A 279 -15.08 -20.76 2.81
CA LEU A 279 -14.17 -21.13 1.72
C LEU A 279 -13.53 -22.50 1.94
N GLN A 280 -13.10 -22.79 3.17
CA GLN A 280 -12.49 -24.08 3.52
C GLN A 280 -13.49 -25.24 3.44
N SER A 281 -14.77 -25.02 3.73
CA SER A 281 -15.80 -26.06 3.62
C SER A 281 -16.23 -26.38 2.18
N ARG A 282 -15.78 -25.60 1.19
CA ARG A 282 -16.11 -25.76 -0.24
C ARG A 282 -14.97 -26.37 -1.06
N LEU A 283 -13.82 -26.59 -0.43
CA LEU A 283 -12.66 -27.32 -0.97
C LEU A 283 -12.71 -28.77 -0.48
#